data_AF-A0A7G9QWS1-F1
#
_entry.id   AF-A0A7G9QWS1-F1
#
_cell.length_a   1.000
_cell.length_b   1.000
_cell.length_c   1.000
_cell.angle_alpha   90.00
_cell.angle_beta   90.00
_cell.angle_gamma   90.00
#
_symmetry.space_group_name_H-M   'P 1'
#
loop_
_entity.id
_entity.type
_entity.pdbx_description
1 polymer ?
#
loop_
_entity_poly.entity_id
_entity_poly.type
_entity_poly.pdbx_seq_one_letter_code
_entity_poly.pdbx_strand_id
1 'polypeptide(L)'
;MSRTPSFAASAARAPSRRRGEGFAAAALALALLAQLGWLQHDRLAASPQLRPLLASVCGTLGCVLPPWREPSAFALLSRDVIAPPDRPGVLRVQASFRNDARWPQPWPTLSLRLSDVDGRTLGARRFLPADYLPAGGARTDLIAPGQASQIAFDIAEPAPGVVGFDFRFE
;
A
#
# COMPACT_ATOMS: atom_id res chain seq x y z
N MET A 1 74.79 -28.85 -41.69
CA MET A 1 74.51 -28.92 -40.24
C MET A 1 73.58 -27.78 -39.89
N SER A 2 72.29 -28.06 -39.77
CA SER A 2 71.26 -27.06 -39.44
C SER A 2 70.50 -27.57 -38.21
N ARG A 3 70.59 -26.83 -37.10
CA ARG A 3 69.69 -26.97 -35.96
C ARG A 3 69.16 -25.59 -35.62
N THR A 4 67.98 -25.30 -36.11
CA THR A 4 67.15 -24.18 -35.64
C THR A 4 66.62 -24.48 -34.25
N PRO A 5 66.59 -23.51 -33.31
CA PRO A 5 66.07 -23.73 -31.97
C PRO A 5 64.54 -23.76 -32.00
N SER A 6 63.96 -24.80 -31.41
CA SER A 6 62.52 -24.93 -31.20
C SER A 6 62.15 -24.21 -29.90
N PHE A 7 61.87 -22.91 -29.99
CA PHE A 7 61.06 -22.23 -28.97
C PHE A 7 59.59 -22.56 -29.24
N ALA A 8 59.18 -23.75 -28.81
CA ALA A 8 57.77 -24.08 -28.69
C ALA A 8 57.20 -23.20 -27.57
N ALA A 9 56.60 -22.08 -27.97
CA ALA A 9 55.75 -21.30 -27.10
C ALA A 9 54.55 -22.17 -26.69
N SER A 10 54.65 -22.79 -25.52
CA SER A 10 53.47 -23.30 -24.83
C SER A 10 52.66 -22.10 -24.37
N ALA A 11 51.78 -21.59 -25.24
CA ALA A 11 50.67 -20.76 -24.82
C ALA A 11 49.80 -21.61 -23.89
N ALA A 12 50.07 -21.55 -22.59
CA ALA A 12 49.20 -22.11 -21.58
C ALA A 12 47.81 -21.49 -21.80
N ARG A 13 46.88 -22.31 -22.27
CA ARG A 13 45.49 -21.91 -22.47
C ARG A 13 44.95 -21.59 -21.08
N ALA A 14 44.82 -20.31 -20.76
CA ALA A 14 44.27 -19.87 -19.50
C ALA A 14 42.88 -20.54 -19.32
N PRO A 15 42.61 -21.20 -18.18
CA PRO A 15 41.32 -21.83 -17.97
C PRO A 15 40.22 -20.77 -18.02
N SER A 16 39.09 -21.12 -18.64
CA SER A 16 38.01 -20.21 -19.00
C SER A 16 37.31 -19.59 -17.78
N ARG A 17 37.89 -18.55 -17.19
CA ARG A 17 37.24 -17.69 -16.18
C ARG A 17 35.87 -17.16 -16.63
N ARG A 18 35.68 -17.02 -17.96
CA ARG A 18 34.44 -16.54 -18.59
C ARG A 18 33.18 -17.36 -18.26
N ARG A 19 33.30 -18.66 -17.97
CA ARG A 19 32.11 -19.49 -17.62
C ARG A 19 31.61 -19.21 -16.19
N GLY A 20 32.53 -19.03 -15.24
CA GLY A 20 32.19 -18.67 -13.86
C GLY A 20 31.65 -17.25 -13.75
N GLU A 21 32.22 -16.31 -14.52
CA GLU A 21 31.73 -14.93 -14.64
C GLU A 21 30.31 -14.88 -15.22
N GLY A 22 30.01 -15.69 -16.25
CA GLY A 22 28.66 -15.77 -16.81
C GLY A 22 27.62 -16.31 -15.81
N PHE A 23 27.97 -17.33 -15.04
CA PHE A 23 27.09 -17.86 -13.99
C PHE A 23 26.87 -16.85 -12.86
N ALA A 24 27.93 -16.20 -12.40
CA ALA A 24 27.84 -15.16 -11.36
C ALA A 24 27.00 -13.97 -11.84
N ALA A 25 27.18 -13.52 -13.08
CA ALA A 25 26.38 -12.44 -13.66
C ALA A 25 24.89 -12.83 -13.79
N ALA A 26 24.58 -14.06 -14.20
CA ALA A 26 23.20 -14.55 -14.27
C ALA A 26 22.56 -14.65 -12.88
N ALA A 27 23.28 -15.15 -11.88
CA ALA A 27 22.80 -15.23 -10.50
C ALA A 27 22.53 -13.84 -9.92
N LEU A 28 23.43 -12.88 -10.15
CA LEU A 28 23.26 -11.49 -9.73
C LEU A 28 22.07 -10.82 -10.44
N ALA A 29 21.89 -11.06 -11.73
CA ALA A 29 20.75 -10.54 -12.48
C ALA A 29 19.42 -11.10 -11.95
N LEU A 30 19.37 -12.39 -11.64
CA LEU A 30 18.19 -13.04 -11.08
C LEU A 30 17.88 -12.53 -9.66
N ALA A 31 18.91 -12.35 -8.82
CA ALA A 31 18.77 -11.74 -7.50
C ALA A 31 18.26 -10.29 -7.59
N LEU A 32 18.75 -9.51 -8.54
CA LEU A 32 18.29 -8.14 -8.78
C LEU A 32 16.82 -8.12 -9.21
N LEU A 33 16.40 -9.02 -10.11
CA LEU A 33 14.99 -9.13 -10.51
C LEU A 33 14.10 -9.53 -9.33
N ALA A 34 14.55 -10.44 -8.47
CA ALA A 34 13.82 -10.81 -7.26
C ALA A 34 13.71 -9.62 -6.29
N GLN A 35 14.79 -8.85 -6.08
CA GLN A 35 14.79 -7.63 -5.26
C GLN A 35 13.85 -6.56 -5.83
N LEU A 36 13.86 -6.34 -7.14
CA LEU A 36 12.97 -5.39 -7.79
C LEU A 36 11.50 -5.83 -7.70
N GLY A 37 11.23 -7.12 -7.91
CA GLY A 37 9.89 -7.69 -7.74
C GLY A 37 9.38 -7.55 -6.32
N TRP A 38 10.25 -7.79 -5.33
CA TRP A 38 9.95 -7.59 -3.91
C TRP A 38 9.70 -6.11 -3.58
N LEU A 39 10.57 -5.21 -4.05
CA LEU A 39 10.46 -3.77 -3.80
C LEU A 39 9.23 -3.15 -4.48
N GLN A 40 8.84 -3.68 -5.65
CA GLN A 40 7.64 -3.25 -6.38
C GLN A 40 6.42 -4.13 -6.13
N HIS A 41 6.45 -4.99 -5.10
CA HIS A 41 5.38 -5.96 -4.85
C HIS A 41 4.00 -5.29 -4.75
N ASP A 42 3.89 -4.17 -4.04
CA ASP A 42 2.62 -3.41 -3.95
C ASP A 42 2.12 -2.92 -5.32
N ARG A 43 3.01 -2.40 -6.18
CA ARG A 43 2.65 -1.91 -7.52
C ARG A 43 2.27 -3.06 -8.46
N LEU A 44 2.99 -4.17 -8.37
CA LEU A 44 2.73 -5.38 -9.16
C LEU A 44 1.39 -6.00 -8.75
N ALA A 45 1.09 -6.05 -7.45
CA ALA A 45 -0.18 -6.56 -6.92
C ALA A 45 -1.39 -5.67 -7.29
N ALA A 46 -1.17 -4.38 -7.53
CA ALA A 46 -2.19 -3.46 -8.00
C ALA A 46 -2.50 -3.60 -9.51
N SER A 47 -1.75 -4.40 -10.26
CA SER A 47 -2.00 -4.65 -11.69
C SER A 47 -2.98 -5.81 -11.91
N PRO A 48 -4.17 -5.59 -12.48
CA PRO A 48 -5.15 -6.65 -12.75
C PRO A 48 -4.62 -7.80 -13.61
N GLN A 49 -3.76 -7.49 -14.57
CA GLN A 49 -3.24 -8.46 -15.54
C GLN A 49 -2.19 -9.38 -14.91
N LEU A 50 -1.40 -8.87 -13.96
CA LEU A 50 -0.32 -9.62 -13.32
C LEU A 50 -0.80 -10.37 -12.07
N ARG A 51 -1.87 -9.90 -11.43
CA ARG A 51 -2.40 -10.48 -10.20
C ARG A 51 -2.66 -12.00 -10.26
N PRO A 52 -3.23 -12.60 -11.32
CA PRO A 52 -3.43 -14.06 -11.34
C PRO A 52 -2.10 -14.83 -11.35
N LEU A 53 -1.11 -14.36 -12.12
CA LEU A 53 0.24 -14.95 -12.14
C LEU A 53 0.90 -14.84 -10.75
N LEU A 54 0.83 -13.66 -10.14
CA LEU A 54 1.37 -13.41 -8.80
C LEU A 54 0.67 -14.24 -7.73
N ALA A 55 -0.65 -14.40 -7.81
CA ALA A 55 -1.41 -15.25 -6.91
C ALA A 55 -1.00 -16.73 -7.02
N SER A 56 -0.80 -17.25 -8.24
CA SER A 56 -0.29 -18.61 -8.44
C SER A 56 1.12 -18.79 -7.91
N VAL A 57 2.04 -17.87 -8.23
CA VAL A 57 3.42 -17.90 -7.73
C VAL A 57 3.44 -17.82 -6.21
N CYS A 58 2.67 -16.92 -5.61
CA CYS A 58 2.58 -16.81 -4.16
C CYS A 58 1.92 -18.01 -3.49
N GLY A 59 0.92 -18.63 -4.12
CA GLY A 59 0.34 -19.88 -3.64
C GLY A 59 1.38 -21.01 -3.58
N THR A 60 2.34 -21.06 -4.52
CA THR A 60 3.41 -22.06 -4.52
C THR A 60 4.57 -21.73 -3.58
N LEU A 61 4.91 -20.45 -3.43
CA LEU A 61 6.04 -19.99 -2.60
C LEU A 61 5.65 -19.68 -1.15
N GLY A 62 4.35 -19.71 -0.83
CA GLY A 62 3.82 -19.37 0.49
C GLY A 62 3.87 -17.87 0.81
N CYS A 63 3.98 -16.99 -0.20
CA CYS A 63 3.85 -15.55 0.04
C CYS A 63 2.39 -15.10 0.14
N VAL A 64 2.16 -14.01 0.89
CA VAL A 64 0.85 -13.37 0.99
C VAL A 64 0.80 -12.22 0.00
N LEU A 65 -0.17 -12.28 -0.91
CA LEU A 65 -0.43 -11.20 -1.86
C LEU A 65 -1.29 -10.12 -1.17
N PRO A 66 -0.88 -8.84 -1.19
CA PRO A 66 -1.65 -7.80 -0.52
C PRO A 66 -3.05 -7.64 -1.15
N PRO A 67 -4.05 -7.23 -0.36
CA PRO A 67 -5.41 -7.01 -0.87
C PRO A 67 -5.43 -5.87 -1.91
N TRP A 68 -6.51 -5.79 -2.68
CA TRP A 68 -6.73 -4.68 -3.60
C TRP A 68 -6.81 -3.36 -2.84
N ARG A 69 -6.14 -2.33 -3.35
CA ARG A 69 -6.18 -0.95 -2.81
C ARG A 69 -6.44 0.03 -3.95
N GLU A 70 -7.58 0.68 -3.88
CA GLU A 70 -8.12 1.67 -4.80
C GLU A 70 -8.94 2.69 -3.99
N PRO A 71 -8.28 3.56 -3.19
CA PRO A 71 -8.96 4.48 -2.27
C PRO A 71 -9.93 5.43 -2.98
N SER A 72 -9.63 5.79 -4.23
CA SER A 72 -10.49 6.61 -5.09
C SER A 72 -11.83 5.96 -5.45
N ALA A 73 -11.95 4.64 -5.28
CA ALA A 73 -13.20 3.91 -5.50
C ALA A 73 -14.07 3.82 -4.24
N PHE A 74 -13.68 4.45 -3.12
CA PHE A 74 -14.60 4.65 -2.00
C PHE A 74 -15.47 5.88 -2.24
N ALA A 75 -16.79 5.67 -2.30
CA ALA A 75 -17.77 6.74 -2.42
C ALA A 75 -18.26 7.17 -1.03
N LEU A 76 -18.08 8.44 -0.69
CA LEU A 76 -18.64 9.01 0.53
C LEU A 76 -20.16 9.20 0.35
N LEU A 77 -20.96 8.59 1.23
CA LEU A 77 -22.42 8.65 1.17
C LEU A 77 -22.97 9.72 2.10
N SER A 78 -22.46 9.80 3.32
CA SER A 78 -22.80 10.84 4.27
C SER A 78 -21.61 11.17 5.16
N ARG A 79 -21.56 12.42 5.62
CA ARG A 79 -20.60 12.90 6.62
C ARG A 79 -21.28 13.91 7.52
N ASP A 80 -21.05 13.79 8.81
CA ASP A 80 -21.57 14.69 9.82
C ASP A 80 -20.56 14.85 10.97
N VAL A 81 -20.52 16.04 11.57
CA VAL A 81 -19.65 16.37 12.69
C VAL A 81 -20.48 17.14 13.71
N ILE A 82 -20.69 16.53 14.88
CA ILE A 82 -21.59 17.06 15.91
C ILE A 82 -20.77 17.30 17.19
N ALA A 83 -20.95 18.46 17.82
CA ALA A 83 -20.47 18.74 19.16
C ALA A 83 -21.47 18.17 20.20
N PRO A 84 -21.14 17.10 20.93
CA PRO A 84 -22.05 16.52 21.91
C PRO A 84 -22.26 17.47 23.09
N PRO A 85 -23.51 17.75 23.51
CA PRO A 85 -23.77 18.72 24.57
C PRO A 85 -23.25 18.28 25.95
N ASP A 86 -23.03 16.98 26.14
CA ASP A 86 -22.51 16.35 27.36
C ASP A 86 -20.97 16.39 27.46
N ARG A 87 -20.26 16.69 26.37
CA ARG A 87 -18.79 16.63 26.30
C ARG A 87 -18.20 17.85 25.58
N PRO A 88 -18.04 18.98 26.29
CA PRO A 88 -17.45 20.18 25.71
C PRO A 88 -16.00 19.93 25.25
N GLY A 89 -15.63 20.50 24.10
CA GLY A 89 -14.31 20.34 23.50
C GLY A 89 -14.11 19.01 22.76
N VAL A 90 -15.18 18.24 22.51
CA VAL A 90 -15.15 17.01 21.71
C VAL A 90 -16.06 17.17 20.50
N LEU A 91 -15.59 16.71 19.35
CA LEU A 91 -16.39 16.58 18.14
C LEU A 91 -16.59 15.10 17.83
N ARG A 92 -17.84 14.69 17.63
CA ARG A 92 -18.18 13.34 17.15
C ARG A 92 -18.30 13.37 15.65
N VAL A 93 -17.40 12.67 14.99
CA VAL A 93 -17.37 12.51 13.54
C VAL A 93 -18.13 11.25 13.17
N GLN A 94 -19.07 11.37 12.24
CA GLN A 94 -19.81 10.24 11.68
C GLN A 94 -19.70 10.27 10.17
N ALA A 95 -19.40 9.13 9.57
CA ALA A 95 -19.35 9.02 8.12
C ALA A 95 -19.88 7.66 7.67
N SER A 96 -20.53 7.65 6.52
CA SER A 96 -20.84 6.42 5.80
C SER A 96 -20.27 6.48 4.39
N PHE A 97 -19.73 5.36 3.94
CA PHE A 97 -19.10 5.23 2.64
C PHE A 97 -19.32 3.85 2.07
N ARG A 98 -19.15 3.70 0.76
CA ARG A 98 -19.31 2.43 0.04
C ARG A 98 -18.08 2.12 -0.80
N ASN A 99 -17.71 0.86 -0.85
CA ASN A 99 -16.68 0.39 -1.78
C ASN A 99 -17.30 0.22 -3.17
N ASP A 100 -17.05 1.16 -4.09
CA ASP A 100 -17.51 1.07 -5.48
C ASP A 100 -16.49 0.36 -6.40
N ALA A 101 -15.39 -0.18 -5.85
CA ALA A 101 -14.48 -1.03 -6.61
C ALA A 101 -15.09 -2.41 -6.87
N ARG A 102 -14.63 -3.05 -7.95
CA ARG A 102 -15.01 -4.44 -8.30
C ARG A 102 -14.36 -5.50 -7.41
N TRP A 103 -13.59 -5.11 -6.39
CA TRP A 103 -12.86 -6.02 -5.50
C TRP A 103 -13.02 -5.66 -4.02
N PRO A 104 -12.89 -6.62 -3.10
CA PRO A 104 -12.80 -6.33 -1.67
C PRO A 104 -11.55 -5.49 -1.36
N GLN A 105 -11.72 -4.46 -0.54
CA GLN A 105 -10.67 -3.52 -0.17
C GLN A 105 -10.51 -3.44 1.35
N PRO A 106 -9.29 -3.21 1.88
CA PRO A 106 -9.12 -2.99 3.30
C PRO A 106 -9.79 -1.69 3.74
N TRP A 107 -9.99 -1.55 5.04
CA TRP A 107 -10.42 -0.30 5.64
C TRP A 107 -9.45 0.85 5.28
N PRO A 108 -9.95 1.97 4.72
CA PRO A 108 -9.10 3.04 4.21
C PRO A 108 -8.48 3.88 5.32
N THR A 109 -7.38 4.56 5.02
CA THR A 109 -6.92 5.66 5.88
C THR A 109 -7.80 6.86 5.61
N LEU A 110 -8.18 7.59 6.67
CA LEU A 110 -9.06 8.74 6.54
C LEU A 110 -8.28 10.01 6.81
N SER A 111 -8.44 11.01 5.96
CA SER A 111 -7.90 12.35 6.16
C SER A 111 -9.05 13.30 6.45
N LEU A 112 -9.08 13.86 7.66
CA LEU A 112 -10.06 14.85 8.08
C LEU A 112 -9.36 16.20 8.22
N ARG A 113 -9.88 17.20 7.52
CA ARG A 113 -9.46 18.59 7.61
C ARG A 113 -10.61 19.43 8.12
N LEU A 114 -10.34 20.22 9.16
CA LEU A 114 -11.29 21.13 9.79
C LEU A 114 -10.94 22.57 9.39
N SER A 115 -11.95 23.39 9.12
CA SER A 115 -11.79 24.79 8.75
C SER A 115 -12.79 25.71 9.45
N ASP A 116 -12.40 26.98 9.56
CA ASP A 116 -13.27 28.07 10.04
C ASP A 116 -14.19 28.60 8.92
N VAL A 117 -14.95 29.65 9.26
CA VAL A 117 -15.89 30.36 8.37
C VAL A 117 -15.20 31.03 7.18
N ASP A 118 -13.91 31.36 7.33
CA ASP A 118 -13.09 31.98 6.31
C ASP A 118 -12.36 30.94 5.44
N GLY A 119 -12.61 29.64 5.68
CA GLY A 119 -12.00 28.52 4.96
C GLY A 119 -10.55 28.23 5.38
N ARG A 120 -10.06 28.83 6.46
CA ARG A 120 -8.71 28.59 6.98
C ARG A 120 -8.69 27.26 7.70
N THR A 121 -7.64 26.48 7.47
CA THR A 121 -7.47 25.18 8.15
C THR A 121 -7.18 25.40 9.62
N LEU A 122 -8.06 24.90 10.47
CA LEU A 122 -7.87 24.87 11.92
C LEU A 122 -7.05 23.62 12.34
N GLY A 123 -7.20 22.52 11.60
CA GLY A 123 -6.44 21.32 11.82
C GLY A 123 -6.64 20.28 10.72
N ALA A 124 -5.69 19.37 10.58
CA ALA A 124 -5.82 18.20 9.73
C ALA A 124 -5.16 17.00 10.40
N ARG A 125 -5.83 15.85 10.36
CA ARG A 125 -5.29 14.61 10.93
C ARG A 125 -5.65 13.42 10.06
N ARG A 126 -4.70 12.50 9.94
CA ARG A 126 -4.91 11.16 9.39
C ARG A 126 -5.32 10.20 10.50
N PHE A 127 -6.34 9.39 10.21
CA PHE A 127 -6.89 8.37 11.08
C PHE A 127 -6.70 7.01 10.40
N LEU A 128 -5.97 6.14 11.07
CA LEU A 128 -5.80 4.75 10.67
C LEU A 128 -7.07 3.97 11.00
N PRO A 129 -7.30 2.80 10.36
CA PRO A 129 -8.41 1.91 10.72
C PRO A 129 -8.51 1.64 12.23
N ALA A 130 -7.39 1.50 12.92
CA ALA A 130 -7.36 1.30 14.37
C ALA A 130 -7.89 2.49 15.18
N ASP A 131 -7.90 3.71 14.63
CA ASP A 131 -8.34 4.92 15.33
C ASP A 131 -9.88 5.08 15.32
N TYR A 132 -10.56 4.52 14.32
CA TYR A 132 -12.00 4.68 14.13
C TYR A 132 -12.81 3.37 14.16
N LEU A 133 -12.13 2.22 14.15
CA LEU A 133 -12.78 0.92 14.33
C LEU A 133 -12.80 0.54 15.82
N PRO A 134 -13.93 0.05 16.35
CA PRO A 134 -14.00 -0.41 17.73
C PRO A 134 -13.13 -1.65 17.93
N ALA A 135 -12.34 -1.65 19.01
CA ALA A 135 -11.54 -2.79 19.41
C ALA A 135 -12.44 -4.01 19.71
N GLY A 136 -12.15 -5.15 19.08
CA GLY A 136 -12.86 -6.42 19.34
C GLY A 136 -14.16 -6.63 18.55
N GLY A 137 -14.51 -5.75 17.60
CA GLY A 137 -15.63 -5.99 16.69
C GLY A 137 -15.32 -7.10 15.68
N ALA A 138 -16.27 -8.02 15.46
CA ALA A 138 -16.21 -9.05 14.42
C ALA A 138 -16.40 -8.45 13.01
N ARG A 139 -15.58 -7.46 12.64
CA ARG A 139 -15.54 -6.92 11.28
C ARG A 139 -14.46 -7.64 10.50
N THR A 140 -14.82 -8.08 9.31
CA THR A 140 -13.88 -8.56 8.31
C THR A 140 -12.84 -7.46 8.03
N ASP A 141 -11.58 -7.86 7.83
CA ASP A 141 -10.50 -6.94 7.48
C ASP A 141 -10.73 -6.21 6.14
N LEU A 142 -11.67 -6.73 5.33
CA LEU A 142 -12.01 -6.25 4.00
C LEU A 142 -13.48 -5.85 3.89
N ILE A 143 -13.72 -4.79 3.11
CA ILE A 143 -15.03 -4.27 2.71
C ILE A 143 -15.33 -4.80 1.31
N ALA A 144 -16.40 -5.59 1.15
CA ALA A 144 -16.76 -6.19 -0.13
C ALA A 144 -17.19 -5.14 -1.19
N PRO A 145 -17.14 -5.46 -2.49
CA PRO A 145 -17.72 -4.62 -3.55
C PRO A 145 -19.18 -4.27 -3.26
N GLY A 146 -19.55 -3.00 -3.39
CA GLY A 146 -20.88 -2.49 -3.11
C GLY A 146 -21.27 -2.44 -1.63
N GLN A 147 -20.43 -2.93 -0.71
CA GLN A 147 -20.72 -2.90 0.71
C GLN A 147 -20.60 -1.47 1.26
N ALA A 148 -21.66 -1.01 1.92
CA ALA A 148 -21.66 0.23 2.67
C ALA A 148 -21.19 -0.01 4.11
N SER A 149 -20.38 0.91 4.62
CA SER A 149 -19.82 0.87 5.96
C SER A 149 -20.05 2.21 6.65
N GLN A 150 -20.41 2.15 7.93
CA GLN A 150 -20.54 3.33 8.79
C GLN A 150 -19.47 3.30 9.88
N ILE A 151 -18.91 4.48 10.14
CA ILE A 151 -17.92 4.74 11.19
C ILE A 151 -18.38 5.94 12.04
N ALA A 152 -18.02 5.88 13.32
CA ALA A 152 -18.23 6.99 14.25
C ALA A 152 -17.08 7.00 15.26
N PHE A 153 -16.44 8.16 15.43
CA PHE A 153 -15.33 8.32 16.35
C PHE A 153 -15.28 9.76 16.89
N ASP A 154 -14.63 9.92 18.03
CA ASP A 154 -14.48 11.22 18.69
C ASP A 154 -13.09 11.80 18.45
N ILE A 155 -13.06 13.12 18.30
CA ILE A 155 -11.82 13.90 18.22
C ILE A 155 -11.89 15.06 19.20
N ALA A 156 -10.74 15.49 19.70
CA ALA A 156 -10.66 16.76 20.43
C ALA A 156 -10.88 17.93 19.46
N GLU A 157 -11.68 18.91 19.87
CA GLU A 157 -11.90 20.13 19.09
C GLU A 157 -10.60 20.96 19.09
N PRO A 158 -10.01 21.25 17.91
CA PRO A 158 -8.72 21.95 17.86
C PRO A 158 -8.84 23.43 18.23
N ALA A 159 -9.96 24.06 17.89
CA ALA A 159 -10.27 25.45 18.19
C ALA A 159 -11.78 25.66 18.10
N PRO A 160 -12.36 26.62 18.85
CA PRO A 160 -13.76 27.01 18.69
C PRO A 160 -14.03 27.54 17.27
N GLY A 161 -15.26 27.35 16.79
CA GLY A 161 -15.70 27.94 15.51
C GLY A 161 -15.36 27.09 14.28
N VAL A 162 -15.15 25.78 14.45
CA VAL A 162 -15.12 24.84 13.32
C VAL A 162 -16.48 24.84 12.63
N VAL A 163 -16.51 25.18 11.34
CA VAL A 163 -17.74 25.15 10.53
C VAL A 163 -17.60 24.34 9.24
N GLY A 164 -16.36 24.14 8.77
CA GLY A 164 -16.07 23.37 7.57
C GLY A 164 -15.32 22.08 7.88
N PHE A 165 -15.65 21.02 7.15
CA PHE A 165 -14.99 19.73 7.24
C PHE A 165 -14.81 19.11 5.84
N ASP A 166 -13.60 18.64 5.56
CA ASP A 166 -13.26 17.88 4.36
C ASP A 166 -12.81 16.47 4.74
N PHE A 167 -13.35 15.47 4.03
CA PHE A 167 -13.15 14.06 4.32
C PHE A 167 -12.61 13.37 3.08
N ARG A 168 -11.45 12.71 3.19
CA ARG A 168 -10.81 12.00 2.08
C ARG A 168 -10.37 10.60 2.48
N PHE A 169 -10.38 9.70 1.50
CA PHE A 169 -9.88 8.34 1.61
C PHE A 169 -8.47 8.25 0.99
N GLU A 170 -7.55 7.60 1.70
CA GLU A 170 -6.15 7.36 1.30
C GLU A 170 -5.75 5.88 1.43
#